data_AF-A0A9Q8HSE4-F1
#
_entry.id   AF-A0A9Q8HSE4-F1
#
_cell.length_a   1.000
_cell.length_b   1.000
_cell.length_c   1.000
_cell.angle_alpha   90.00
_cell.angle_beta   90.00
_cell.angle_gamma   90.00
#
_symmetry.space_group_name_H-M   'P 1'
#
loop_
_entity.id
_entity.type
_entity.pdbx_description
1 polymer ?
#
loop_
_entity_poly.entity_id
_entity_poly.type
_entity_poly.pdbx_seq_one_letter_code
_entity_poly.pdbx_strand_id
1 'polypeptide(L)'
;DILIHQPMQPKAKMKLEKEGLLLGMSAEQVANNIEYARQKVPYAIGLNNHMGSAATADRTLMTHLMQQLQRHKLFFLDSRTIGSSVATKVARENGVVALDRHIFLDDSDDYADVQRQFNLSLQYARKHGTAIVIGHPRKNTIRVLQQGIASLPQDIQLVGMGSLWRNEKVIPPKPFILLFNDLPASTSVAPFIKYPLLRGVPE
;
A
#
# COMPACT_ATOMS: atom_id res chain seq x y z
N ASP A 1 3.96 0.58 7.79
CA ASP A 1 4.45 1.58 6.82
C ASP A 1 3.80 2.92 7.04
N ILE A 2 4.55 4.00 6.77
CA ILE A 2 4.09 5.38 6.97
C ILE A 2 4.36 6.13 5.67
N LEU A 3 3.36 6.85 5.17
CA LEU A 3 3.48 7.69 3.99
C LEU A 3 3.09 9.13 4.38
N ILE A 4 3.73 10.11 3.74
CA ILE A 4 3.24 11.49 3.74
C ILE A 4 1.95 11.52 2.93
N HIS A 5 0.86 12.01 3.52
CA HIS A 5 -0.35 12.30 2.75
C HIS A 5 -0.36 13.79 2.41
N GLN A 6 0.10 14.13 1.20
CA GLN A 6 0.41 15.50 0.81
C GLN A 6 -0.80 16.17 0.19
N PRO A 7 -1.29 17.30 0.74
CA PRO A 7 -2.29 18.13 0.07
C PRO A 7 -1.83 18.58 -1.30
N MET A 8 -2.67 18.37 -2.31
CA MET A 8 -2.39 18.75 -3.69
C MET A 8 -3.61 19.38 -4.34
N GLN A 9 -3.40 20.38 -5.19
CA GLN A 9 -4.48 21.16 -5.78
C GLN A 9 -5.50 20.28 -6.55
N PRO A 10 -6.79 20.32 -6.17
CA PRO A 10 -7.86 19.72 -6.96
C PRO A 10 -8.28 20.64 -8.12
N LYS A 11 -9.01 20.10 -9.10
CA LYS A 11 -9.68 20.90 -10.16
C LYS A 11 -10.81 21.77 -9.60
N ALA A 12 -11.50 21.28 -8.58
CA ALA A 12 -12.55 22.04 -7.90
C ALA A 12 -11.94 23.19 -7.09
N LYS A 13 -12.65 24.32 -6.99
CA LYS A 13 -12.22 25.46 -6.17
C LYS A 13 -12.47 25.17 -4.70
N MET A 14 -11.52 24.47 -4.07
CA MET A 14 -11.53 24.17 -2.64
C MET A 14 -10.30 24.78 -1.95
N LYS A 15 -10.47 25.15 -0.68
CA LYS A 15 -9.36 25.66 0.13
C LYS A 15 -8.40 24.50 0.40
N LEU A 16 -7.18 24.62 -0.10
CA LEU A 16 -6.10 23.69 0.21
C LEU A 16 -5.40 24.13 1.50
N GLU A 17 -4.85 23.18 2.24
CA GLU A 17 -3.96 23.45 3.36
C GLU A 17 -2.73 24.24 2.90
N LYS A 18 -2.19 25.05 3.82
CA LYS A 18 -1.16 26.07 3.52
C LYS A 18 0.06 25.50 2.80
N GLU A 19 0.48 24.29 3.16
CA GLU A 19 1.69 23.64 2.61
C GLU A 19 1.37 22.65 1.49
N GLY A 20 0.20 22.78 0.87
CA GLY A 20 -0.18 21.97 -0.27
C GLY A 20 0.59 22.31 -1.54
N LEU A 21 0.68 21.36 -2.47
CA LEU A 21 1.31 21.57 -3.77
C LEU A 21 0.31 22.17 -4.75
N LEU A 22 0.63 23.36 -5.23
CA LEU A 22 -0.20 24.17 -6.12
C LEU A 22 0.44 24.25 -7.51
N LEU A 23 -0.41 24.38 -8.53
CA LEU A 23 0.04 24.60 -9.90
C LEU A 23 0.85 25.91 -9.97
N GLY A 24 1.89 25.93 -10.81
CA GLY A 24 2.76 27.09 -10.97
C GLY A 24 3.79 27.30 -9.86
N MET A 25 3.82 26.44 -8.83
CA MET A 25 4.92 26.45 -7.86
C MET A 25 6.26 26.19 -8.54
N SER A 26 7.28 26.96 -8.14
CA SER A 26 8.65 26.72 -8.56
C SER A 26 9.20 25.44 -7.93
N ALA A 27 10.28 24.90 -8.52
CA ALA A 27 10.97 23.75 -7.95
C ALA A 27 11.43 23.98 -6.50
N GLU A 28 11.81 25.21 -6.15
CA GLU A 28 12.22 25.59 -4.78
C GLU A 28 11.03 25.58 -3.81
N GLN A 29 9.87 26.11 -4.22
CA GLN A 29 8.66 26.07 -3.40
C GLN A 29 8.21 24.62 -3.13
N VAL A 30 8.25 23.76 -4.16
CA VAL A 30 7.96 22.33 -4.01
C VAL A 30 8.97 21.68 -3.06
N ALA A 31 10.27 21.97 -3.19
CA ALA A 31 11.30 21.43 -2.31
C ALA A 31 11.06 21.82 -0.84
N ASN A 32 10.74 23.09 -0.57
CA ASN A 32 10.46 23.58 0.78
C ASN A 32 9.24 22.88 1.39
N ASN A 33 8.15 22.71 0.63
CA ASN A 33 6.95 22.04 1.12
C ASN A 33 7.20 20.55 1.39
N ILE A 34 7.97 19.87 0.54
CA ILE A 34 8.32 18.46 0.74
C ILE A 34 9.23 18.27 1.95
N GLU A 35 10.21 19.14 2.15
CA GLU A 35 11.09 19.07 3.32
C GLU A 35 10.30 19.33 4.62
N TYR A 36 9.40 20.32 4.61
CA TYR A 36 8.48 20.55 5.73
C TYR A 36 7.62 19.30 6.04
N ALA A 37 7.02 18.69 5.01
CA ALA A 37 6.21 17.48 5.19
C ALA A 37 7.02 16.30 5.75
N ARG A 38 8.27 16.12 5.30
CA ARG A 38 9.19 15.08 5.82
C ARG A 38 9.56 15.31 7.29
N GLN A 39 9.74 16.57 7.70
CA GLN A 39 10.01 16.90 9.11
C GLN A 39 8.80 16.62 10.00
N LYS A 40 7.57 16.79 9.48
CA LYS A 40 6.33 16.46 10.20
C LYS A 40 6.03 14.97 10.28
N VAL A 41 6.48 14.20 9.28
CA VAL A 41 6.31 12.74 9.23
C VAL A 41 7.68 12.08 9.12
N PRO A 42 8.52 12.16 10.18
CA PRO A 42 9.76 11.42 10.20
C PRO A 42 9.42 9.93 10.05
N TYR A 43 10.22 9.17 9.29
CA TYR A 43 9.98 7.75 8.94
C TYR A 43 9.02 7.47 7.78
N ALA A 44 8.52 8.49 7.07
CA ALA A 44 7.79 8.23 5.83
C ALA A 44 8.68 7.50 4.80
N ILE A 45 8.16 6.42 4.23
CA ILE A 45 8.82 5.63 3.17
C ILE A 45 8.36 6.03 1.76
N GLY A 46 7.31 6.84 1.67
CA GLY A 46 6.71 7.30 0.43
C GLY A 46 5.79 8.49 0.65
N LEU A 47 5.23 8.99 -0.43
CA LEU A 47 4.26 10.07 -0.45
C LEU A 47 3.03 9.62 -1.25
N ASN A 48 1.85 9.94 -0.73
CA ASN A 48 0.57 9.73 -1.37
C ASN A 48 -0.15 11.08 -1.51
N ASN A 49 -0.81 11.33 -2.64
CA ASN A 49 -1.55 12.56 -2.85
C ASN A 49 -2.90 12.55 -2.10
N HIS A 50 -3.13 13.62 -1.33
CA HIS A 50 -4.44 14.03 -0.84
C HIS A 50 -5.09 14.94 -1.90
N MET A 51 -6.24 14.52 -2.43
CA MET A 51 -6.87 15.17 -3.59
C MET A 51 -5.90 15.20 -4.80
N GLY A 52 -5.63 16.37 -5.38
CA GLY A 52 -4.63 16.53 -6.42
C GLY A 52 -5.14 16.35 -7.85
N SER A 53 -6.45 16.34 -8.13
CA SER A 53 -6.95 16.13 -9.50
C SER A 53 -6.49 17.16 -10.54
N ALA A 54 -6.04 18.36 -10.13
CA ALA A 54 -5.35 19.28 -11.03
C ALA A 54 -3.83 19.04 -10.99
N ALA A 55 -3.27 18.93 -9.79
CA ALA A 55 -1.83 18.79 -9.58
C ALA A 55 -1.24 17.53 -10.21
N THR A 56 -1.88 16.37 -10.07
CA THR A 56 -1.41 15.11 -10.66
C THR A 56 -1.57 15.04 -12.18
N ALA A 57 -2.35 15.95 -12.77
CA ALA A 57 -2.45 16.12 -14.22
C ALA A 57 -1.44 17.13 -14.78
N ASP A 58 -0.75 17.90 -13.93
CA ASP A 58 0.22 18.91 -14.34
C ASP A 58 1.64 18.31 -14.40
N ARG A 59 2.21 18.23 -15.61
CA ARG A 59 3.52 17.58 -15.81
C ARG A 59 4.65 18.34 -15.14
N THR A 60 4.62 19.67 -15.12
CA THR A 60 5.69 20.50 -14.57
C THR A 60 5.78 20.33 -13.06
N LEU A 61 4.65 20.50 -12.36
CA LEU A 61 4.55 20.31 -10.91
C LEU A 61 4.92 18.88 -10.52
N MET A 62 4.41 17.87 -11.24
CA MET A 62 4.77 16.48 -10.97
C MET A 62 6.25 16.21 -11.21
N THR A 63 6.88 16.86 -12.19
CA THR A 63 8.34 16.72 -12.41
C THR A 63 9.12 17.26 -11.22
N HIS A 64 8.76 18.46 -10.73
CA HIS A 64 9.38 19.03 -9.54
C HIS A 64 9.20 18.13 -8.31
N LEU A 65 7.99 17.59 -8.11
CA LEU A 65 7.72 16.65 -7.02
C LEU A 65 8.58 15.39 -7.13
N MET A 66 8.62 14.74 -8.29
CA MET A 66 9.36 13.49 -8.47
C MET A 66 10.86 13.67 -8.29
N GLN A 67 11.42 14.82 -8.69
CA GLN A 67 12.82 15.15 -8.40
C GLN A 67 13.10 15.19 -6.89
N GLN A 68 12.19 15.76 -6.09
CA GLN A 68 12.32 15.75 -4.63
C GLN A 68 12.16 14.33 -4.06
N LEU A 69 11.16 13.57 -4.50
CA LEU A 69 10.97 12.19 -4.05
C LEU A 69 12.19 11.32 -4.36
N GLN A 70 12.80 11.48 -5.54
CA GLN A 70 14.02 10.79 -5.92
C GLN A 70 15.18 11.15 -5.00
N ARG A 71 15.41 12.45 -4.76
CA ARG A 71 16.45 12.95 -3.87
C ARG A 71 16.33 12.36 -2.46
N HIS A 72 15.10 12.19 -1.98
CA HIS A 72 14.81 11.70 -0.64
C HIS A 72 14.54 10.18 -0.57
N LYS A 73 14.66 9.47 -1.70
CA LYS A 73 14.43 8.01 -1.81
C LYS A 73 13.03 7.57 -1.36
N LEU A 74 12.00 8.32 -1.74
CA LEU A 74 10.59 8.06 -1.44
C LEU A 74 9.86 7.55 -2.70
N PHE A 75 8.91 6.60 -2.57
CA PHE A 75 7.95 6.38 -3.68
C PHE A 75 6.88 7.46 -3.72
N PHE A 76 6.24 7.49 -4.88
CA PHE A 76 4.88 8.00 -5.01
C PHE A 76 3.83 6.88 -5.01
N LEU A 77 2.74 7.05 -4.26
CA LEU A 77 1.50 6.30 -4.42
C LEU A 77 0.44 7.25 -4.99
N ASP A 78 -0.04 7.00 -6.21
CA ASP A 78 -1.12 7.78 -6.81
C ASP A 78 -2.49 7.27 -6.31
N SER A 79 -3.23 8.15 -5.62
CA SER A 79 -4.64 7.92 -5.26
C SER A 79 -5.57 7.86 -6.48
N ARG A 80 -5.07 8.19 -7.68
CA ARG A 80 -5.80 8.21 -8.96
C ARG A 80 -7.11 8.97 -8.88
N THR A 81 -7.05 10.21 -8.35
CA THR A 81 -8.22 11.08 -8.20
C THR A 81 -8.77 11.61 -9.53
N ILE A 82 -8.03 11.42 -10.63
CA ILE A 82 -8.47 11.74 -11.98
C ILE A 82 -7.87 10.75 -12.98
N GLY A 83 -8.61 10.39 -14.02
CA GLY A 83 -8.14 9.48 -15.07
C GLY A 83 -6.97 10.04 -15.89
N SER A 84 -6.85 11.36 -15.96
CA SER A 84 -5.79 12.07 -16.69
C SER A 84 -4.51 12.31 -15.86
N SER A 85 -4.33 11.61 -14.73
CA SER A 85 -3.11 11.73 -13.93
C SER A 85 -1.89 11.34 -14.76
N VAL A 86 -0.85 12.17 -14.74
CA VAL A 86 0.45 11.90 -15.37
C VAL A 86 1.48 11.41 -14.36
N ALA A 87 1.11 11.33 -13.08
CA ALA A 87 2.04 11.12 -11.98
C ALA A 87 2.91 9.87 -12.15
N THR A 88 2.31 8.72 -12.46
CA THR A 88 3.03 7.45 -12.65
C THR A 88 3.97 7.47 -13.84
N LYS A 89 3.62 8.19 -14.92
CA LYS A 89 4.51 8.37 -16.09
C LYS A 89 5.71 9.24 -15.70
N VAL A 90 5.46 10.39 -15.08
CA VAL A 90 6.52 11.33 -14.68
C VAL A 90 7.44 10.74 -13.61
N ALA A 91 6.90 9.92 -12.70
CA ALA A 91 7.69 9.19 -11.72
C ALA A 91 8.75 8.30 -12.39
N ARG A 92 8.31 7.47 -13.36
CA ARG A 92 9.21 6.60 -14.13
C ARG A 92 10.28 7.38 -14.88
N GLU A 93 9.91 8.50 -15.51
CA GLU A 93 10.84 9.40 -16.22
C GLU A 93 11.92 9.99 -15.29
N ASN A 94 11.64 10.12 -13.99
CA ASN A 94 12.56 10.65 -12.98
C ASN A 94 13.20 9.56 -12.09
N GLY A 95 13.02 8.28 -12.43
CA GLY A 95 13.59 7.16 -11.67
C GLY A 95 12.89 6.85 -10.34
N VAL A 96 11.72 7.44 -10.10
CA VAL A 96 10.90 7.19 -8.90
C VAL A 96 9.96 6.02 -9.17
N VAL A 97 9.93 5.03 -8.29
CA VAL A 97 8.90 3.98 -8.36
C VAL A 97 7.57 4.61 -7.95
N ALA A 98 6.56 4.37 -8.78
CA ALA A 98 5.19 4.78 -8.52
C ALA A 98 4.28 3.56 -8.45
N LEU A 99 3.39 3.58 -7.47
CA LEU A 99 2.31 2.63 -7.31
C LEU A 99 0.98 3.34 -7.52
N ASP A 100 -0.01 2.60 -8.00
CA ASP A 100 -1.35 3.12 -8.27
C ASP A 100 -2.34 2.47 -7.32
N ARG A 101 -3.29 3.25 -6.80
CA ARG A 101 -4.47 2.68 -6.16
C ARG A 101 -5.32 1.93 -7.19
N HIS A 102 -5.80 0.74 -6.81
CA HIS A 102 -6.74 -0.05 -7.60
C HIS A 102 -8.19 0.16 -7.13
N ILE A 103 -8.45 0.11 -5.83
CA ILE A 103 -9.80 0.21 -5.24
C ILE A 103 -9.83 1.32 -4.18
N PHE A 104 -10.88 2.14 -4.21
CA PHE A 104 -11.18 3.08 -3.12
C PHE A 104 -12.23 2.43 -2.23
N LEU A 105 -11.94 2.26 -0.95
CA LEU A 105 -12.72 1.41 -0.06
C LEU A 105 -14.01 2.09 0.41
N ASP A 106 -13.96 3.39 0.65
CA ASP A 106 -15.01 4.13 1.36
C ASP A 106 -15.39 5.44 0.68
N ASP A 107 -15.62 5.36 -0.63
CA ASP A 107 -16.22 6.48 -1.38
C ASP A 107 -17.62 6.84 -0.81
N SER A 108 -18.31 5.83 -0.30
CA SER A 108 -19.50 5.93 0.56
C SER A 108 -19.12 5.53 2.01
N ASP A 109 -19.73 6.18 3.00
CA ASP A 109 -19.60 5.78 4.42
C ASP A 109 -20.61 4.69 4.82
N ASP A 110 -21.44 4.21 3.89
CA ASP A 110 -22.35 3.09 4.15
C ASP A 110 -21.59 1.78 4.34
N TYR A 111 -21.95 1.03 5.38
CA TYR A 111 -21.28 -0.22 5.73
C TYR A 111 -21.33 -1.27 4.60
N ALA A 112 -22.48 -1.41 3.93
CA ALA A 112 -22.64 -2.40 2.86
C ALA A 112 -21.81 -2.02 1.63
N ASP A 113 -21.66 -0.72 1.37
CA ASP A 113 -20.82 -0.21 0.30
C ASP A 113 -19.33 -0.48 0.55
N VAL A 114 -18.84 -0.16 1.75
CA VAL A 114 -17.46 -0.46 2.17
C VAL A 114 -17.19 -1.97 2.11
N GLN A 115 -18.12 -2.79 2.60
CA GLN A 115 -17.99 -4.26 2.56
C GLN A 115 -17.93 -4.79 1.12
N ARG A 116 -18.72 -4.22 0.21
CA ARG A 116 -18.69 -4.58 -1.21
C ARG A 116 -17.36 -4.21 -1.85
N GLN A 117 -16.83 -3.01 -1.57
CA GLN A 117 -15.52 -2.58 -2.07
C GLN A 117 -14.37 -3.46 -1.52
N PHE A 118 -14.47 -3.90 -0.26
CA PHE A 118 -13.54 -4.86 0.31
C PHE A 118 -13.56 -6.19 -0.48
N ASN A 119 -14.74 -6.76 -0.73
CA ASN A 119 -14.88 -8.00 -1.49
C ASN A 119 -14.37 -7.87 -2.93
N LEU A 120 -14.63 -6.72 -3.57
CA LEU A 120 -14.09 -6.40 -4.90
C LEU A 120 -12.56 -6.34 -4.90
N SER A 121 -11.94 -5.84 -3.83
CA SER A 121 -10.48 -5.83 -3.71
C SER A 121 -9.88 -7.24 -3.68
N LEU A 122 -10.54 -8.20 -3.03
CA LEU A 122 -10.11 -9.60 -3.03
C LEU A 122 -10.20 -10.21 -4.43
N GLN A 123 -11.30 -9.96 -5.15
CA GLN A 123 -11.47 -10.42 -6.53
C GLN A 123 -10.43 -9.78 -7.46
N TYR A 124 -10.15 -8.48 -7.28
CA TYR A 124 -9.12 -7.78 -8.02
C TYR A 124 -7.74 -8.40 -7.77
N ALA A 125 -7.39 -8.66 -6.51
CA ALA A 125 -6.11 -9.28 -6.14
C ALA A 125 -5.96 -10.67 -6.79
N ARG A 126 -7.00 -11.50 -6.79
CA ARG A 126 -6.97 -12.83 -7.46
C ARG A 126 -6.71 -12.72 -8.95
N LYS A 127 -7.33 -11.74 -9.61
CA LYS A 127 -7.22 -11.55 -11.06
C LYS A 127 -5.88 -10.93 -11.48
N HIS A 128 -5.35 -10.02 -10.67
CA HIS A 128 -4.21 -9.17 -11.05
C HIS A 128 -2.94 -9.43 -10.23
N GLY A 129 -2.99 -10.35 -9.27
CA GLY A 129 -1.90 -10.67 -8.33
C GLY A 129 -1.79 -9.71 -7.14
N THR A 130 -2.18 -8.45 -7.28
CA THR A 130 -2.11 -7.46 -6.19
C THR A 130 -3.25 -6.44 -6.27
N ALA A 131 -3.84 -6.11 -5.12
CA ALA A 131 -4.77 -5.01 -4.97
C ALA A 131 -4.21 -3.97 -3.98
N ILE A 132 -4.02 -2.72 -4.43
CA ILE A 132 -3.74 -1.60 -3.54
C ILE A 132 -5.06 -0.89 -3.26
N VAL A 133 -5.44 -0.87 -1.99
CA VAL A 133 -6.70 -0.33 -1.50
C VAL A 133 -6.41 0.90 -0.65
N ILE A 134 -7.14 1.99 -0.88
CA ILE A 134 -7.08 3.19 -0.03
C ILE A 134 -8.46 3.41 0.56
N GLY A 135 -8.52 3.76 1.84
CA GLY A 135 -9.71 4.25 2.52
C GLY A 135 -9.32 5.21 3.63
N HIS A 136 -10.32 5.79 4.28
CA HIS A 136 -10.17 6.73 5.39
C HIS A 136 -10.44 6.04 6.73
N PRO A 137 -9.93 6.58 7.85
CA PRO A 137 -10.17 6.01 9.18
C PRO A 137 -11.59 6.32 9.70
N ARG A 138 -12.62 5.93 8.95
CA ARG A 138 -14.03 6.04 9.34
C ARG A 138 -14.47 4.81 10.12
N LYS A 139 -15.55 4.96 10.90
CA LYS A 139 -16.09 3.89 11.75
C LYS A 139 -16.40 2.62 10.95
N ASN A 140 -17.09 2.76 9.81
CA ASN A 140 -17.48 1.62 8.99
C ASN A 140 -16.29 1.02 8.23
N THR A 141 -15.36 1.85 7.74
CA THR A 141 -14.10 1.40 7.12
C THR A 141 -13.27 0.56 8.08
N ILE A 142 -13.07 1.03 9.31
CA ILE A 142 -12.32 0.30 10.35
C ILE A 142 -13.01 -1.02 10.66
N ARG A 143 -14.34 -1.03 10.82
CA ARG A 143 -15.11 -2.24 11.14
C ARG A 143 -14.99 -3.31 10.05
N VAL A 144 -15.16 -2.93 8.78
CA VAL A 144 -15.02 -3.85 7.64
C VAL A 144 -13.60 -4.39 7.56
N LEU A 145 -12.57 -3.54 7.73
CA LEU A 145 -11.18 -3.99 7.70
C LEU A 145 -10.85 -4.94 8.86
N GLN A 146 -11.29 -4.66 10.08
CA GLN A 146 -11.06 -5.55 11.23
C GLN A 146 -11.64 -6.94 11.00
N GLN A 147 -12.88 -7.01 10.52
CA GLN A 147 -13.55 -8.28 10.25
C GLN A 147 -12.93 -8.99 9.04
N GLY A 148 -12.77 -8.27 7.93
CA GLY A 148 -12.27 -8.83 6.68
C GLY A 148 -10.81 -9.29 6.75
N ILE A 149 -9.95 -8.57 7.49
CA ILE A 149 -8.55 -8.96 7.69
C ILE A 149 -8.45 -10.21 8.59
N ALA A 150 -9.27 -10.29 9.64
CA ALA A 150 -9.29 -11.44 10.54
C ALA A 150 -9.73 -12.74 9.84
N SER A 151 -10.54 -12.64 8.79
CA SER A 151 -11.03 -13.77 8.01
C SER A 151 -10.56 -13.73 6.54
N LEU A 152 -9.32 -13.32 6.29
CA LEU A 152 -8.79 -13.33 4.93
C LEU A 152 -8.79 -14.75 4.36
N PRO A 153 -9.20 -14.93 3.09
CA PRO A 153 -9.05 -16.20 2.39
C PRO A 153 -7.58 -16.66 2.39
N GLN A 154 -7.34 -17.98 2.43
CA GLN A 154 -5.99 -18.55 2.46
C GLN A 154 -5.12 -18.16 1.25
N ASP A 155 -5.76 -17.83 0.12
CA ASP A 155 -5.10 -17.39 -1.11
C ASP A 155 -4.77 -15.88 -1.12
N ILE A 156 -5.15 -15.13 -0.08
CA ILE A 156 -4.92 -13.69 0.04
C ILE A 156 -4.02 -13.41 1.24
N GLN A 157 -2.96 -12.65 0.99
CA GLN A 157 -2.05 -12.17 2.03
C GLN A 157 -2.08 -10.64 2.09
N LEU A 158 -2.29 -10.11 3.30
CA LEU A 158 -2.05 -8.69 3.57
C LEU A 158 -0.54 -8.45 3.65
N VAL A 159 -0.05 -7.47 2.90
CA VAL A 159 1.37 -7.10 2.86
C VAL A 159 1.56 -5.62 3.11
N GLY A 160 2.73 -5.24 3.62
CA GLY A 160 3.13 -3.83 3.73
C GLY A 160 3.42 -3.23 2.35
N MET A 161 3.11 -1.95 2.20
CA MET A 161 3.46 -1.13 1.03
C MET A 161 4.97 -1.14 0.73
N GLY A 162 5.82 -1.20 1.76
CA GLY A 162 7.27 -1.28 1.60
C GLY A 162 7.72 -2.52 0.83
N SER A 163 7.04 -3.65 1.00
CA SER A 163 7.32 -4.89 0.25
C SER A 163 6.99 -4.74 -1.23
N LEU A 164 5.89 -4.04 -1.56
CA LEU A 164 5.52 -3.74 -2.94
C LEU A 164 6.49 -2.77 -3.60
N TRP A 165 6.90 -1.72 -2.88
CA TRP A 165 7.91 -0.75 -3.34
C TRP A 165 9.28 -1.40 -3.60
N ARG A 166 9.74 -2.30 -2.73
CA ARG A 166 11.02 -3.01 -2.90
C ARG A 166 10.93 -4.21 -3.85
N ASN A 167 9.75 -4.47 -4.41
CA ASN A 167 9.47 -5.63 -5.26
C ASN A 167 9.91 -6.96 -4.59
N GLU A 168 9.64 -7.07 -3.29
CA GLU A 168 9.96 -8.27 -2.53
C GLU A 168 9.03 -9.42 -2.97
N LYS A 169 9.61 -10.62 -3.14
CA LYS A 169 8.79 -11.81 -3.36
C LYS A 169 8.03 -12.12 -2.08
N VAL A 170 6.71 -11.96 -2.13
CA VAL A 170 5.81 -12.37 -1.05
C VAL A 170 5.72 -13.89 -1.08
N ILE A 171 6.38 -14.55 -0.14
CA ILE A 171 6.31 -16.01 0.02
C ILE A 171 5.11 -16.29 0.92
N PRO A 172 4.12 -17.08 0.47
CA PRO A 172 3.00 -17.43 1.33
C PRO A 172 3.53 -18.17 2.57
N PRO A 173 2.98 -17.89 3.76
CA PRO A 173 3.36 -18.63 4.96
C PRO A 173 3.11 -20.12 4.71
N LYS A 174 4.18 -20.90 4.56
CA LYS A 174 4.05 -22.36 4.50
C LYS A 174 3.54 -22.81 5.85
N PRO A 175 2.55 -23.72 5.93
CA PRO A 175 2.26 -24.38 7.19
C PRO A 175 3.56 -25.00 7.69
N PHE A 176 3.90 -24.77 8.96
CA PHE A 176 5.04 -25.39 9.59
C PHE A 176 4.72 -26.88 9.77
N ILE A 177 4.96 -27.68 8.73
CA ILE A 177 4.83 -29.12 8.79
C ILE A 177 6.14 -29.65 9.35
N LEU A 178 6.16 -29.96 10.66
CA LEU A 178 7.18 -30.81 11.25
C LEU A 178 7.03 -32.21 10.67
N LEU A 179 7.74 -32.48 9.59
CA LEU A 179 8.04 -33.85 9.19
C LEU A 179 9.12 -34.35 10.15
N PHE A 180 8.71 -35.07 11.20
CA PHE A 180 9.64 -35.91 11.92
C PHE A 180 10.16 -36.95 10.93
N ASN A 181 11.31 -36.69 10.31
CA ASN A 181 12.04 -37.75 9.61
C ASN A 181 12.40 -38.82 10.63
N ASP A 182 12.29 -40.09 10.22
CA ASP A 182 12.45 -41.31 11.04
C ASP A 182 13.84 -41.49 11.70
N LEU A 183 14.68 -40.45 11.75
CA LEU A 183 15.96 -40.50 12.43
C LEU A 183 15.73 -40.21 13.92
N PRO A 184 16.05 -41.17 14.82
CA PRO A 184 16.04 -40.88 16.24
C PRO A 184 17.04 -39.74 16.54
N ALA A 185 16.69 -38.87 17.49
CA ALA A 185 17.60 -37.84 17.96
C ALA A 185 18.97 -38.45 18.34
N SER A 186 20.04 -37.68 18.19
CA SER A 186 21.42 -38.14 18.47
C SER A 186 21.64 -38.66 19.90
N THR A 187 20.69 -38.40 20.80
CA THR A 187 20.66 -38.79 22.20
C THR A 187 19.82 -40.04 22.48
N SER A 188 19.16 -40.62 21.48
CA SER A 188 18.25 -41.74 21.69
C SER A 188 19.00 -43.07 21.85
N VAL A 189 18.53 -43.91 22.78
CA VAL A 189 19.10 -45.24 23.09
C VAL A 189 18.13 -46.32 22.62
N ALA A 190 18.64 -47.34 21.93
CA ALA A 190 17.85 -48.47 21.42
C ALA A 190 17.29 -49.36 22.56
N PRO A 191 16.16 -50.07 22.35
CA PRO A 191 15.40 -50.24 21.10
C PRO A 191 14.37 -49.12 20.83
N PHE A 192 14.15 -48.82 19.54
CA PHE A 192 13.17 -47.81 19.12
C PHE A 192 11.81 -48.42 18.84
N ILE A 193 10.75 -47.81 19.35
CA ILE A 193 9.37 -48.14 19.01
C ILE A 193 8.92 -47.17 17.92
N LYS A 194 8.67 -47.68 16.70
CA LYS A 194 8.08 -46.88 15.61
C LYS A 194 6.60 -46.66 15.90
N TYR A 195 6.21 -45.41 16.10
CA TYR A 195 4.80 -45.02 16.09
C TYR A 195 4.45 -44.52 14.68
N PRO A 196 3.39 -45.01 14.04
CA PRO A 196 2.93 -44.45 12.78
C PRO A 196 2.59 -42.98 12.98
N LEU A 197 3.01 -42.13 12.03
CA LEU A 197 2.74 -40.70 12.06
C LEU A 197 1.24 -40.47 12.29
N LEU A 198 0.88 -39.79 13.37
CA LEU A 198 -0.45 -39.20 13.53
C LEU A 198 -0.61 -38.16 12.42
N ARG A 199 -1.16 -38.58 11.28
CA ARG A 199 -1.75 -37.66 10.30
C ARG A 199 -3.00 -37.06 10.95
N GLY A 200 -2.81 -36.06 11.79
CA GLY A 200 -3.86 -35.11 12.11
C GLY A 200 -4.09 -34.28 10.85
N VAL A 201 -5.11 -34.64 10.07
CA VAL A 201 -5.75 -33.68 9.17
C VAL A 201 -6.53 -32.75 10.10
N PRO A 202 -6.30 -31.42 10.10
CA PRO A 202 -7.19 -30.52 10.81
C PRO A 202 -8.56 -30.57 10.13
N GLU A 203 -9.62 -30.88 10.88
CA GLU A 203 -11.00 -30.53 10.49
C GLU A 203 -11.18 -29.00 10.51
#